data_AF-A0A651E734-F1
#
_entry.id   AF-A0A651E734-F1
#
_cell.length_a   1.000
_cell.length_b   1.000
_cell.length_c   1.000
_cell.angle_alpha   90.00
_cell.angle_beta   90.00
_cell.angle_gamma   90.00
#
_symmetry.space_group_name_H-M   'P 1'
#
loop_
_entity.id
_entity.type
_entity.pdbx_description
1 polymer ?
#
loop_
_entity_poly.entity_id
_entity_poly.type
_entity_poly.pdbx_seq_one_letter_code
_entity_poly.pdbx_strand_id
1 'polypeptide(L)'
;MSEELTATIESAMKEGYAHLDRLHESHSRLRELHPFTETSLKSIDKEAVLYLDQFIYRFTKLQDSMARRLLPSLYSLLEADTEPKPFLDVLGRLEQLNVISSVETWQRFRNLRNNLAHDYPESLQQTALTINELIETWQDLESMFTGACDAYRNRA
;
A
#
# COMPACT_ATOMS: atom_id res chain seq x y z
N MET A 1 -12.02 -18.31 -18.09
CA MET A 1 -11.09 -17.48 -17.31
C MET A 1 -10.00 -17.03 -18.27
N SER A 2 -9.81 -15.73 -18.52
CA SER A 2 -8.83 -15.31 -19.53
C SER A 2 -7.41 -15.47 -18.98
N GLU A 3 -6.51 -16.11 -19.74
CA GLU A 3 -5.09 -16.24 -19.40
C GLU A 3 -4.44 -14.89 -19.09
N GLU A 4 -4.91 -13.82 -19.74
CA GLU A 4 -4.49 -12.44 -19.53
C GLU A 4 -4.77 -11.93 -18.11
N LEU A 5 -5.91 -12.31 -17.52
CA LEU A 5 -6.29 -11.89 -16.17
C LEU A 5 -5.40 -12.55 -15.12
N THR A 6 -5.16 -13.85 -15.28
CA THR A 6 -4.23 -14.63 -14.44
C THR A 6 -2.82 -14.04 -14.52
N ALA A 7 -2.30 -13.78 -15.73
CA ALA A 7 -0.98 -13.18 -15.90
C ALA A 7 -0.87 -11.78 -15.26
N THR A 8 -1.95 -10.98 -15.33
CA THR A 8 -2.00 -9.66 -14.68
C THR A 8 -1.92 -9.77 -13.17
N ILE A 9 -2.68 -10.70 -12.57
CA ILE A 9 -2.68 -10.96 -11.13
C ILE A 9 -1.29 -11.40 -10.68
N GLU A 10 -0.73 -12.43 -11.32
CA GLU A 10 0.59 -12.98 -10.96
C GLU A 10 1.71 -11.94 -11.09
N SER A 11 1.70 -11.14 -12.16
CA SER A 11 2.66 -10.05 -12.32
C SER A 11 2.51 -8.97 -11.25
N ALA A 12 1.28 -8.61 -10.87
CA ALA A 12 1.02 -7.62 -9.84
C ALA A 12 1.43 -8.12 -8.45
N MET A 13 1.22 -9.41 -8.16
CA MET A 13 1.69 -10.08 -6.94
C MET A 13 3.22 -10.06 -6.87
N LYS A 14 3.90 -10.50 -7.95
CA LYS A 14 5.37 -10.50 -8.01
C LYS A 14 5.94 -9.10 -7.76
N GLU A 15 5.36 -8.09 -8.38
CA GLU A 15 5.78 -6.70 -8.15
C GLU A 15 5.49 -6.25 -6.70
N GLY A 16 4.32 -6.59 -6.16
CA GLY A 16 3.94 -6.23 -4.79
C GLY A 16 4.90 -6.81 -3.75
N TYR A 17 5.26 -8.09 -3.86
CA TYR A 17 6.26 -8.71 -2.98
C TYR A 17 7.63 -8.03 -3.09
N ALA A 18 8.08 -7.67 -4.29
CA ALA A 18 9.33 -6.93 -4.46
C ALA A 18 9.31 -5.52 -3.82
N HIS A 19 8.13 -4.89 -3.71
CA HIS A 19 7.97 -3.65 -2.94
C HIS A 19 7.95 -3.90 -1.44
N LEU A 20 7.29 -4.98 -0.97
CA LEU A 20 7.28 -5.38 0.44
C LEU A 20 8.69 -5.64 0.97
N ASP A 21 9.53 -6.36 0.22
CA ASP A 21 10.91 -6.65 0.62
C ASP A 21 11.68 -5.35 0.94
N ARG A 22 11.53 -4.33 0.09
CA ARG A 22 12.16 -3.02 0.27
C ARG A 22 11.49 -2.17 1.35
N LEU A 23 10.19 -2.36 1.57
CA LEU A 23 9.47 -1.74 2.68
C LEU A 23 9.98 -2.28 4.02
N HIS A 24 10.16 -3.60 4.17
CA HIS A 24 10.73 -4.18 5.38
C HIS A 24 12.16 -3.66 5.63
N GLU A 25 13.00 -3.61 4.59
CA GLU A 25 14.37 -3.10 4.70
C GLU A 25 14.39 -1.66 5.20
N SER A 26 13.72 -0.75 4.48
CA SER A 26 13.67 0.67 4.84
C SER A 26 12.98 0.91 6.19
N HIS A 27 11.89 0.19 6.49
CA HIS A 27 11.21 0.27 7.78
C HIS A 27 12.12 -0.12 8.94
N SER A 28 12.89 -1.19 8.81
CA SER A 28 13.79 -1.65 9.88
C SER A 28 14.78 -0.56 10.32
N ARG A 29 15.29 0.22 9.35
CA ARG A 29 16.17 1.37 9.58
C ARG A 29 15.44 2.56 10.19
N LEU A 30 14.26 2.90 9.65
CA LEU A 30 13.48 4.03 10.12
C LEU A 30 12.93 3.83 11.54
N ARG A 31 12.68 2.58 11.97
CA ARG A 31 12.27 2.31 13.35
C ARG A 31 13.28 2.76 14.40
N GLU A 32 14.58 2.76 14.08
CA GLU A 32 15.62 3.21 15.01
C GLU A 32 15.59 4.75 15.19
N LEU A 33 15.00 5.46 14.23
CA LEU A 33 14.87 6.92 14.19
C LEU A 33 13.49 7.40 14.65
N HIS A 34 12.55 6.47 14.87
CA HIS A 34 11.19 6.76 15.30
C HIS A 34 11.14 7.11 16.81
N PRO A 35 10.33 8.09 17.24
CA PRO A 35 9.41 8.90 16.44
C PRO A 35 10.08 10.10 15.76
N PHE A 36 9.59 10.44 14.58
CA PHE A 36 9.92 11.69 13.91
C PHE A 36 9.21 12.87 14.56
N THR A 37 9.90 14.00 14.60
CA THR A 37 9.42 15.30 15.07
C THR A 37 9.85 16.35 14.05
N GLU A 38 9.29 17.56 14.14
CA GLU A 38 9.77 18.66 13.30
C GLU A 38 11.30 18.88 13.45
N THR A 39 11.83 18.80 14.67
CA THR A 39 13.25 19.00 14.93
C THR A 39 14.10 17.87 14.35
N SER A 40 13.68 16.61 14.50
CA SER A 40 14.44 15.49 13.94
C SER A 40 14.36 15.48 12.41
N LEU A 41 13.24 15.83 11.79
CA LEU A 41 13.16 15.98 10.32
C LEU A 41 14.02 17.12 9.77
N LYS A 42 14.23 18.22 10.51
CA LYS A 42 15.14 19.31 10.09
C LYS A 42 16.62 18.92 10.16
N SER A 43 16.95 17.97 11.01
CA SER A 43 18.34 17.59 11.32
C SER A 43 18.68 16.15 10.92
N ILE A 44 17.74 15.46 10.26
CA ILE A 44 17.90 14.10 9.77
C ILE A 44 19.09 14.02 8.81
N ASP A 45 19.90 12.99 8.96
CA ASP A 45 21.04 12.81 8.07
C ASP A 45 20.61 12.35 6.66
N LYS A 46 21.52 12.45 5.70
CA LYS A 46 21.23 12.13 4.29
C LYS A 46 20.87 10.67 4.07
N GLU A 47 21.41 9.75 4.87
CA GLU A 47 21.16 8.32 4.71
C GLU A 47 19.73 7.99 5.16
N ALA A 48 19.32 8.54 6.29
CA ALA A 48 17.96 8.43 6.81
C ALA A 48 16.92 9.06 5.87
N VAL A 49 17.23 10.17 5.19
CA VAL A 49 16.38 10.73 4.12
C VAL A 49 16.18 9.72 3.00
N LEU A 50 17.25 9.05 2.53
CA LEU A 50 17.15 8.06 1.46
C LEU A 50 16.28 6.86 1.87
N TYR A 51 16.36 6.42 3.13
CA TYR A 51 15.48 5.36 3.64
C TYR A 51 14.03 5.81 3.72
N LEU A 52 13.76 7.04 4.17
CA LEU A 52 12.41 7.60 4.22
C LEU A 52 11.80 7.72 2.81
N ASP A 53 12.55 8.26 1.86
CA ASP A 53 12.13 8.36 0.46
C ASP A 53 11.83 6.99 -0.13
N GLN A 54 12.69 6.01 0.13
CA GLN A 54 12.48 4.63 -0.32
C GLN A 54 11.21 4.04 0.30
N PHE A 55 10.99 4.22 1.60
CA PHE A 55 9.82 3.69 2.30
C PHE A 55 8.53 4.27 1.72
N ILE A 56 8.44 5.61 1.63
CA ILE A 56 7.26 6.31 1.07
C ILE A 56 7.02 5.92 -0.39
N TYR A 57 8.09 5.86 -1.19
CA TYR A 57 8.00 5.46 -2.59
C TYR A 57 7.46 4.04 -2.75
N ARG A 58 8.01 3.07 -2.01
CA ARG A 58 7.62 1.66 -2.11
C ARG A 58 6.21 1.42 -1.61
N PHE A 59 5.82 2.10 -0.53
CA PHE A 59 4.45 2.10 -0.03
C PHE A 59 3.48 2.59 -1.11
N THR A 60 3.80 3.73 -1.73
CA THR A 60 3.00 4.31 -2.81
C THR A 60 2.89 3.34 -3.99
N LYS A 61 3.99 2.71 -4.41
CA LYS A 61 4.00 1.75 -5.52
C LYS A 61 3.26 0.47 -5.22
N LEU A 62 3.30 -0.03 -3.98
CA LEU A 62 2.51 -1.18 -3.55
C LEU A 62 1.02 -0.87 -3.68
N GLN A 63 0.56 0.23 -3.08
CA GLN A 63 -0.86 0.63 -3.14
C GLN A 63 -1.31 0.87 -4.59
N ASP A 64 -0.48 1.52 -5.41
CA ASP A 64 -0.74 1.75 -6.82
C ASP A 64 -0.90 0.45 -7.62
N SER A 65 0.01 -0.51 -7.41
CA SER A 65 -0.04 -1.83 -8.04
C SER A 65 -1.32 -2.57 -7.67
N MET A 66 -1.69 -2.50 -6.38
CA MET A 66 -2.93 -3.10 -5.88
C MET A 66 -4.16 -2.47 -6.51
N ALA A 67 -4.22 -1.14 -6.52
CA ALA A 67 -5.39 -0.38 -6.96
C ALA A 67 -5.66 -0.51 -8.46
N ARG A 68 -4.60 -0.54 -9.28
CA ARG A 68 -4.72 -0.50 -10.74
C ARG A 68 -4.76 -1.87 -11.39
N ARG A 69 -4.26 -2.90 -10.71
CA ARG A 69 -4.15 -4.26 -11.28
C ARG A 69 -4.70 -5.32 -10.34
N LEU A 70 -4.07 -5.55 -9.19
CA LEU A 70 -4.39 -6.72 -8.36
C LEU A 70 -5.87 -6.78 -7.98
N LEU A 71 -6.40 -5.73 -7.35
CA LEU A 71 -7.76 -5.72 -6.82
C LEU A 71 -8.82 -5.72 -7.93
N PRO A 72 -8.72 -4.87 -8.99
CA PRO A 72 -9.64 -4.97 -10.12
C PRO A 72 -9.63 -6.34 -10.80
N SER A 73 -8.44 -6.92 -11.02
CA SER A 73 -8.34 -8.22 -11.67
C SER A 73 -8.88 -9.36 -10.81
N LEU A 74 -8.63 -9.31 -9.49
CA LEU A 74 -9.23 -10.24 -8.54
C LEU A 74 -10.76 -10.15 -8.53
N TYR A 75 -11.30 -8.94 -8.53
CA TYR A 75 -12.74 -8.71 -8.61
C TYR A 75 -13.33 -9.36 -9.86
N SER A 76 -12.75 -9.06 -11.03
CA SER A 76 -13.23 -9.62 -12.30
C SER A 76 -13.13 -11.13 -12.35
N LEU A 77 -12.10 -11.70 -11.70
CA LEU A 77 -11.95 -13.14 -11.59
C LEU A 77 -13.04 -13.76 -10.70
N LEU A 78 -13.30 -13.17 -9.54
CA LEU A 78 -14.19 -13.72 -8.52
C LEU A 78 -15.67 -13.57 -8.85
N GLU A 79 -16.04 -12.45 -9.46
CA GLU A 79 -17.42 -12.16 -9.85
C GLU A 79 -17.74 -12.58 -11.28
N ALA A 80 -16.73 -13.07 -12.04
CA ALA A 80 -16.83 -13.35 -13.46
C ALA A 80 -17.38 -12.13 -14.26
N ASP A 81 -17.02 -10.92 -13.81
CA ASP A 81 -17.53 -9.66 -14.31
C ASP A 81 -16.38 -8.73 -14.73
N THR A 82 -16.31 -8.41 -16.01
CA THR A 82 -15.27 -7.55 -16.59
C THR A 82 -15.75 -6.12 -16.82
N GLU A 83 -16.98 -5.78 -16.44
CA GLU A 83 -17.48 -4.42 -16.62
C GLU A 83 -16.76 -3.45 -15.67
N PRO A 84 -16.40 -2.24 -16.14
CA PRO A 84 -15.81 -1.23 -15.27
C PRO A 84 -16.78 -0.82 -14.15
N LYS A 85 -16.29 -0.91 -12.91
CA LYS A 85 -17.04 -0.44 -11.73
C LYS A 85 -16.27 0.64 -10.97
N PRO A 86 -16.98 1.53 -10.26
CA PRO A 86 -16.34 2.43 -9.31
C PRO A 86 -15.44 1.63 -8.36
N PHE A 87 -14.20 2.11 -8.17
CA PHE A 87 -13.21 1.36 -7.40
C PHE A 87 -13.65 1.13 -5.93
N LEU A 88 -14.45 2.03 -5.36
CA LEU A 88 -15.06 1.84 -4.05
C LEU A 88 -16.02 0.64 -4.01
N ASP A 89 -16.80 0.42 -5.05
CA ASP A 89 -17.73 -0.72 -5.13
C ASP A 89 -16.95 -2.03 -5.28
N VAL A 90 -15.85 -2.01 -6.04
CA VAL A 90 -14.90 -3.11 -6.14
C VAL A 90 -14.35 -3.47 -4.76
N LEU A 91 -13.85 -2.49 -3.99
CA LEU A 91 -13.34 -2.70 -2.64
C LEU A 91 -14.40 -3.25 -1.70
N GLY A 92 -15.60 -2.66 -1.69
CA GLY A 92 -16.71 -3.12 -0.85
C GLY A 92 -17.10 -4.56 -1.15
N ARG A 93 -17.07 -4.96 -2.43
CA ARG A 93 -17.34 -6.35 -2.79
C ARG A 93 -16.20 -7.29 -2.36
N LEU A 94 -14.95 -6.90 -2.57
CA LEU A 94 -13.79 -7.70 -2.14
C LEU A 94 -13.73 -7.88 -0.62
N GLU A 95 -14.16 -6.88 0.16
CA GLU A 95 -14.31 -6.98 1.61
C GLU A 95 -15.39 -8.01 1.98
N GLN A 96 -16.57 -7.96 1.36
CA GLN A 96 -17.64 -8.97 1.56
C GLN A 96 -17.19 -10.40 1.23
N LEU A 97 -16.29 -10.55 0.26
CA LEU A 97 -15.71 -11.84 -0.15
C LEU A 97 -14.53 -12.28 0.74
N ASN A 98 -14.17 -11.50 1.76
CA ASN A 98 -13.00 -11.69 2.63
C ASN A 98 -11.66 -11.72 1.87
N VAL A 99 -11.57 -11.01 0.74
CA VAL A 99 -10.32 -10.86 -0.04
C VAL A 99 -9.46 -9.74 0.52
N ILE A 100 -10.08 -8.65 0.97
CA ILE A 100 -9.42 -7.58 1.73
C ILE A 100 -10.01 -7.51 3.12
N SER A 101 -9.21 -7.04 4.08
CA SER A 101 -9.61 -6.96 5.48
C SER A 101 -10.61 -5.83 5.76
N SER A 102 -10.44 -4.67 5.12
CA SER A 102 -11.25 -3.49 5.39
C SER A 102 -11.15 -2.41 4.30
N VAL A 103 -12.28 -1.92 3.80
CA VAL A 103 -12.33 -0.75 2.90
C VAL A 103 -11.89 0.52 3.62
N GLU A 104 -12.24 0.65 4.89
CA GLU A 104 -11.83 1.79 5.73
C GLU A 104 -10.30 1.85 5.87
N THR A 105 -9.66 0.70 6.13
CA THR A 105 -8.20 0.59 6.20
C THR A 105 -7.55 1.03 4.89
N TRP A 106 -8.11 0.62 3.75
CA TRP A 106 -7.63 1.07 2.45
C TRP A 106 -7.74 2.60 2.28
N GLN A 107 -8.87 3.20 2.68
CA GLN A 107 -9.06 4.65 2.61
C GLN A 107 -8.09 5.40 3.53
N ARG A 108 -7.84 4.89 4.74
CA ARG A 108 -6.83 5.46 5.65
C ARG A 108 -5.46 5.54 4.98
N PHE A 109 -4.99 4.45 4.37
CA PHE A 109 -3.71 4.47 3.64
C PHE A 109 -3.70 5.34 2.40
N ARG A 110 -4.83 5.48 1.71
CA ARG A 110 -4.95 6.43 0.60
C ARG A 110 -4.79 7.87 1.08
N ASN A 111 -5.35 8.21 2.25
CA ASN A 111 -5.21 9.53 2.85
C ASN A 111 -3.77 9.79 3.30
N LEU A 112 -3.13 8.84 3.98
CA LEU A 112 -1.70 8.92 4.34
C LEU A 112 -0.83 9.19 3.12
N ARG A 113 -1.02 8.43 2.05
CA ARG A 113 -0.31 8.64 0.78
C ARG A 113 -0.54 10.06 0.23
N ASN A 114 -1.79 10.52 0.23
CA ASN A 114 -2.12 11.84 -0.29
C ASN A 114 -1.44 12.93 0.54
N ASN A 115 -1.45 12.86 1.87
CA ASN A 115 -0.77 13.83 2.73
C ASN A 115 0.74 13.87 2.43
N LEU A 116 1.39 12.70 2.23
CA LEU A 116 2.80 12.62 1.88
C LEU A 116 3.14 13.08 0.45
N ALA A 117 2.15 13.14 -0.44
CA ALA A 117 2.34 13.53 -1.85
C ALA A 117 2.00 15.00 -2.14
N HIS A 118 1.37 15.71 -1.20
CA HIS A 118 1.00 17.10 -1.40
C HIS A 118 2.15 18.05 -1.04
N ASP A 119 2.55 18.88 -2.00
CA ASP A 119 3.53 19.98 -1.83
C ASP A 119 2.92 21.23 -1.15
N TYR A 120 1.75 21.12 -0.52
CA TYR A 120 1.25 22.23 0.29
C TYR A 120 2.28 22.54 1.40
N PRO A 121 2.37 23.78 1.89
CA PRO A 121 3.21 24.10 3.04
C PRO A 121 2.60 23.49 4.32
N GLU A 122 2.46 22.17 4.37
CA GLU A 122 2.23 21.45 5.61
C GLU A 122 3.39 21.80 6.55
N SER A 123 3.05 22.03 7.81
CA SER A 123 4.11 22.16 8.81
C SER A 123 4.87 20.84 8.84
N LEU A 124 6.19 20.89 8.97
CA LEU A 124 7.02 19.70 9.18
C LEU A 124 6.51 18.81 10.32
N GLN A 125 5.76 19.40 11.26
CA GLN A 125 5.03 18.66 12.28
C GLN A 125 3.95 17.74 11.70
N GLN A 126 3.13 18.18 10.74
CA GLN A 126 2.13 17.32 10.09
C GLN A 126 2.77 16.21 9.27
N THR A 127 3.88 16.52 8.57
CA THR A 127 4.68 15.50 7.87
C THR A 127 5.21 14.45 8.84
N ALA A 128 5.77 14.88 9.99
CA ALA A 128 6.26 13.96 11.02
C ALA A 128 5.14 13.06 11.57
N LEU A 129 3.96 13.61 11.85
CA LEU A 129 2.80 12.83 12.31
C LEU A 129 2.40 11.77 11.28
N THR A 130 2.31 12.16 10.01
CA THR A 130 1.92 11.27 8.91
C THR A 130 2.96 10.15 8.69
N ILE A 131 4.25 10.47 8.76
CA ILE A 131 5.34 9.49 8.67
C ILE A 131 5.26 8.50 9.84
N ASN A 132 5.08 8.99 11.06
CA ASN A 132 4.98 8.13 12.25
C ASN A 132 3.79 7.18 12.13
N GLU A 133 2.60 7.70 11.78
CA GLU A 133 1.41 6.87 11.58
C GLU A 133 1.65 5.80 10.51
N LEU A 134 2.30 6.16 9.40
CA LEU A 134 2.63 5.18 8.37
C LEU A 134 3.62 4.12 8.88
N ILE A 135 4.68 4.51 9.58
CA ILE A 135 5.67 3.58 10.15
C ILE A 135 5.02 2.61 11.16
N GLU A 136 4.06 3.08 11.94
CA GLU A 136 3.38 2.27 12.95
C GLU A 136 2.34 1.31 12.34
N THR A 137 1.73 1.67 11.22
CA THR A 137 0.53 0.96 10.73
C THR A 137 0.70 0.26 9.38
N TRP A 138 1.78 0.51 8.61
CA TRP A 138 1.89 0.01 7.23
C TRP A 138 1.73 -1.52 7.08
N GLN A 139 2.01 -2.30 8.12
CA GLN A 139 1.81 -3.75 8.11
C GLN A 139 0.33 -4.15 7.91
N ASP A 140 -0.63 -3.26 8.18
CA ASP A 140 -2.04 -3.50 7.84
C ASP A 140 -2.24 -3.50 6.32
N LEU A 141 -1.52 -2.65 5.58
CA LEU A 141 -1.53 -2.68 4.10
C LEU A 141 -0.83 -3.94 3.59
N GLU A 142 0.29 -4.33 4.21
CA GLU A 142 0.96 -5.60 3.91
C GLU A 142 0.00 -6.78 4.10
N SER A 143 -0.69 -6.84 5.23
CA SER A 143 -1.67 -7.89 5.55
C SER A 143 -2.82 -7.92 4.55
N MET A 144 -3.29 -6.75 4.10
CA MET A 144 -4.30 -6.67 3.04
C MET A 144 -3.79 -7.19 1.70
N PHE A 145 -2.54 -6.85 1.34
CA PHE A 145 -1.91 -7.35 0.12
C PHE A 145 -1.73 -8.87 0.15
N THR A 146 -1.17 -9.41 1.23
CA THR A 146 -0.93 -10.85 1.37
C THR A 146 -2.24 -11.62 1.45
N GLY A 147 -3.24 -11.11 2.16
CA GLY A 147 -4.59 -11.68 2.17
C GLY A 147 -5.22 -11.76 0.78
N ALA A 148 -5.09 -10.70 -0.02
CA ALA A 148 -5.57 -10.71 -1.41
C ALA A 148 -4.80 -11.72 -2.29
N CYS A 149 -3.49 -11.85 -2.09
CA CYS A 149 -2.66 -12.86 -2.76
C CYS A 149 -3.07 -14.29 -2.39
N ASP A 150 -3.38 -14.54 -1.13
CA ASP A 150 -3.77 -15.86 -0.64
C ASP A 150 -5.18 -16.23 -1.10
N ALA A 151 -6.10 -15.26 -1.17
CA ALA A 151 -7.43 -15.45 -1.75
C ALA A 151 -7.36 -15.93 -3.22
N TYR A 152 -6.38 -15.44 -3.99
CA TYR A 152 -6.10 -15.94 -5.34
C TYR A 152 -5.56 -17.38 -5.32
N ARG A 153 -4.49 -17.63 -4.55
CA ARG A 153 -3.82 -18.93 -4.50
C ARG A 153 -4.71 -20.07 -4.02
N ASN A 154 -5.60 -19.80 -3.07
CA ASN A 154 -6.52 -20.81 -2.54
C ASN A 154 -7.66 -21.18 -3.51
N ARG A 155 -7.77 -20.48 -4.64
CA ARG A 155 -8.82 -20.70 -5.65
C ARG A 155 -8.28 -21.07 -7.04
N ALA A 156 -6.99 -20.84 -7.29
CA ALA A 156 -6.27 -21.27 -8.49
C ALA A 156 -5.89 -22.75 -8.40
#